data_AF-Q84E86-F1
#
_entry.id   AF-Q84E86-F1
#
_cell.length_a   1.000
_cell.length_b   1.000
_cell.length_c   1.000
_cell.angle_alpha   90.00
_cell.angle_beta   90.00
_cell.angle_gamma   90.00
#
_symmetry.space_group_name_H-M   'P 1'
#
loop_
_entity.id
_entity.type
_entity.pdbx_description
1 polymer ?
#
loop_
_entity_poly.entity_id
_entity_poly.type
_entity_poly.pdbx_seq_one_letter_code
_entity_poly.pdbx_strand_id
1 'polypeptide(L)'
;MDFMGFKVVDEDALRQLERDLTAYGCAVEQLPAGELNSCGRRVRFQAPSGHHFELYADKEYTGKWGVNEVNPEAWPRDLKGMAAVRFDHCLLYGDELPATYDLFTKVLGFYLAEQVLDENGTRVAQFLSLSTKAHDVAFIHHPDKGRLHHVSFYLETWEDVLRAADLISMT
;
A
#
# COMPACT_ATOMS: atom_id res chain seq x y z
N MET A 1 -7.11 -11.01 1.39
CA MET A 1 -6.87 -9.63 1.87
C MET A 1 -8.14 -8.86 1.61
N ASP A 2 -8.67 -8.16 2.60
CA ASP A 2 -9.96 -7.47 2.46
C ASP A 2 -9.82 -6.19 1.64
N PHE A 3 -8.82 -5.35 1.94
CA PHE A 3 -8.47 -4.16 1.17
C PHE A 3 -7.04 -3.69 1.47
N MET A 4 -6.51 -2.82 0.60
CA MET A 4 -5.33 -2.00 0.88
C MET A 4 -5.71 -0.52 0.89
N GLY A 5 -5.33 0.20 1.95
CA GLY A 5 -5.69 1.61 2.13
C GLY A 5 -4.56 2.58 1.79
N PHE A 6 -4.86 3.65 1.05
CA PHE A 6 -3.96 4.78 0.84
C PHE A 6 -4.51 6.04 1.50
N LYS A 7 -3.67 6.68 2.33
CA LYS A 7 -3.99 7.99 2.89
C LYS A 7 -3.77 9.06 1.83
N VAL A 8 -4.78 9.88 1.56
CA VAL A 8 -4.67 11.05 0.69
C VAL A 8 -4.34 12.30 1.51
N VAL A 9 -3.92 13.37 0.83
CA VAL A 9 -3.44 14.59 1.49
C VAL A 9 -4.51 15.29 2.32
N ASP A 10 -5.75 15.35 1.83
CA ASP A 10 -6.88 16.00 2.48
C ASP A 10 -8.23 15.52 1.93
N GLU A 11 -9.32 16.06 2.48
CA GLU A 11 -10.69 15.72 2.10
C GLU A 11 -11.05 16.18 0.67
N ASP A 12 -10.45 17.25 0.17
CA ASP A 12 -10.72 17.73 -1.19
C ASP A 12 -10.09 16.81 -2.24
N ALA A 13 -8.86 16.32 -1.98
CA ALA A 13 -8.22 15.27 -2.77
C ALA A 13 -9.04 13.97 -2.75
N LEU A 14 -9.61 13.59 -1.59
CA LEU A 14 -10.47 12.41 -1.49
C LEU A 14 -11.70 12.54 -2.39
N ARG A 15 -12.38 13.70 -2.35
CA ARG A 15 -13.55 13.99 -3.21
C ARG A 15 -13.19 14.04 -4.69
N GLN A 16 -12.02 14.56 -5.02
CA GLN A 16 -11.55 14.61 -6.41
C GLN A 16 -11.30 13.20 -6.94
N LEU A 17 -10.53 12.38 -6.22
CA LEU A 17 -10.26 11.00 -6.62
C LEU A 17 -11.52 10.14 -6.68
N GLU A 18 -12.49 10.36 -5.79
CA GLU A 18 -13.80 9.71 -5.87
C GLU A 18 -14.52 10.00 -7.20
N ARG A 19 -14.51 11.26 -7.65
CA ARG A 19 -15.07 11.66 -8.94
C ARG A 19 -14.29 11.06 -10.10
N ASP A 20 -12.96 11.09 -10.03
CA ASP A 20 -12.10 10.61 -11.11
C ASP A 20 -12.21 9.10 -11.28
N LEU A 21 -12.29 8.34 -10.18
CA LEU A 21 -12.56 6.90 -10.19
C LEU A 21 -13.92 6.59 -10.83
N THR A 22 -14.96 7.33 -10.44
CA THR A 22 -16.31 7.18 -11.02
C THR A 22 -16.30 7.50 -12.52
N ALA A 23 -15.64 8.58 -12.92
CA ALA A 23 -15.53 9.01 -14.32
C ALA A 23 -14.69 8.04 -15.17
N TYR A 24 -13.68 7.40 -14.58
CA TYR A 24 -12.90 6.34 -15.21
C TYR A 24 -13.71 5.04 -15.39
N GLY A 25 -14.82 4.89 -14.67
CA GLY A 25 -15.72 3.74 -14.76
C GLY A 25 -15.58 2.72 -13.64
N CYS A 26 -14.87 3.04 -12.56
CA CYS A 26 -14.83 2.19 -11.38
C CYS A 26 -16.17 2.21 -10.64
N ALA A 27 -16.62 1.06 -10.14
CA ALA A 27 -17.66 1.01 -9.13
C ALA A 27 -17.08 1.51 -7.80
N VAL A 28 -17.63 2.62 -7.30
CA VAL A 28 -17.16 3.28 -6.08
C VAL A 28 -18.21 3.13 -4.97
N GLU A 29 -17.75 2.75 -3.80
CA GLU A 29 -18.55 2.65 -2.57
C GLU A 29 -18.04 3.66 -1.53
N GLN A 30 -18.95 4.39 -0.91
CA GLN A 30 -18.63 5.28 0.21
C GLN A 30 -18.84 4.55 1.53
N LEU A 31 -17.80 4.50 2.36
CA LEU A 31 -17.85 3.92 3.69
C LEU A 31 -17.88 5.05 4.73
N PRO A 32 -18.83 5.03 5.69
CA PRO A 32 -18.98 6.11 6.65
C PRO A 32 -17.81 6.16 7.66
N ALA A 33 -17.57 7.34 8.23
CA ALA A 33 -16.57 7.50 9.28
C ALA A 33 -16.88 6.60 10.49
N GLY A 34 -15.84 6.05 11.11
CA GLY A 34 -15.97 5.17 12.29
C GLY A 34 -16.34 3.71 11.98
N GLU A 35 -16.64 3.35 10.72
CA GLU A 35 -16.80 1.93 10.35
C GLU A 35 -15.46 1.18 10.41
N LEU A 36 -14.36 1.80 9.97
CA LEU A 36 -13.01 1.41 10.40
C LEU A 36 -12.60 2.22 11.63
N ASN A 37 -12.19 1.53 12.69
CA ASN A 37 -11.80 2.17 13.94
C ASN A 37 -10.77 3.27 13.73
N SER A 38 -10.97 4.41 14.38
CA SER A 38 -10.07 5.57 14.32
C SER A 38 -9.81 6.08 12.89
N CYS A 39 -10.75 5.90 11.95
CA CYS A 39 -10.65 6.35 10.56
C CYS A 39 -11.88 7.19 10.19
N GLY A 40 -11.65 8.26 9.43
CA GLY A 40 -12.72 9.02 8.79
C GLY A 40 -13.45 8.22 7.71
N ARG A 41 -14.24 8.92 6.89
CA ARG A 41 -14.91 8.29 5.75
C ARG A 41 -13.88 7.73 4.77
N ARG A 42 -14.26 6.69 4.03
CA ARG A 42 -13.39 6.04 3.05
C ARG A 42 -14.12 5.89 1.71
N VAL A 43 -13.36 5.89 0.64
CA VAL A 43 -13.84 5.63 -0.72
C VAL A 43 -13.24 4.31 -1.18
N ARG A 44 -14.07 3.28 -1.35
CA ARG A 44 -13.66 1.93 -1.76
C ARG A 44 -13.93 1.71 -3.24
N PHE A 45 -13.01 1.04 -3.93
CA PHE A 45 -13.17 0.60 -5.31
C PHE A 45 -12.41 -0.72 -5.53
N GLN A 46 -12.77 -1.46 -6.59
CA GLN A 46 -12.05 -2.67 -7.00
C GLN A 46 -11.20 -2.38 -8.23
N ALA A 47 -9.90 -2.70 -8.17
CA ALA A 47 -9.01 -2.62 -9.32
C ALA A 47 -9.23 -3.80 -10.28
N PRO A 48 -8.83 -3.70 -11.57
CA PRO A 48 -8.95 -4.79 -12.54
C PRO A 48 -8.31 -6.11 -12.09
N SER A 49 -7.22 -6.05 -11.33
CA SER A 49 -6.56 -7.20 -10.69
C SER A 49 -7.41 -7.93 -9.63
N GLY A 50 -8.60 -7.42 -9.29
CA GLY A 50 -9.55 -7.99 -8.33
C GLY A 50 -9.41 -7.53 -6.89
N HIS A 51 -8.39 -6.71 -6.58
CA HIS A 51 -8.15 -6.21 -5.23
C HIS A 51 -9.02 -5.00 -4.91
N HIS A 52 -9.51 -4.93 -3.67
CA HIS A 52 -10.16 -3.73 -3.17
C HIS A 52 -9.12 -2.75 -2.63
N PHE A 53 -9.28 -1.49 -3.01
CA PHE A 53 -8.50 -0.37 -2.52
C PHE A 53 -9.42 0.63 -1.86
N GLU A 54 -8.88 1.33 -0.87
CA GLU A 54 -9.59 2.37 -0.17
C GLU A 54 -8.76 3.63 -0.01
N LEU A 55 -9.40 4.77 -0.23
CA LEU A 55 -8.80 6.08 -0.02
C LEU A 55 -9.43 6.73 1.20
N TYR A 56 -8.61 7.37 2.03
CA TYR A 56 -9.07 8.11 3.21
C TYR A 56 -8.18 9.31 3.49
N ALA A 57 -8.75 10.39 4.03
CA ALA A 57 -7.98 11.58 4.41
C ALA A 57 -7.69 11.62 5.92
N ASP A 58 -8.66 11.18 6.73
CA ASP A 58 -8.61 11.29 8.19
C ASP A 58 -8.37 9.94 8.87
N LYS A 59 -7.44 9.94 9.82
CA LYS A 59 -7.10 8.84 10.71
C LYS A 59 -6.57 9.44 12.00
N GLU A 60 -7.03 8.92 13.13
CA GLU A 60 -6.54 9.34 14.44
C GLU A 60 -5.02 9.17 14.53
N TYR A 61 -4.35 10.23 14.95
CA TYR A 61 -2.92 10.20 15.24
C TYR A 61 -2.71 9.95 16.72
N THR A 62 -2.10 8.80 17.05
CA THR A 62 -1.86 8.37 18.43
C THR A 62 -0.49 8.79 18.97
N GLY A 63 0.22 9.68 18.27
CA GLY A 63 1.59 10.07 18.59
C GLY A 63 2.67 9.13 18.02
N LYS A 64 3.94 9.50 18.22
CA LYS A 64 5.09 8.64 17.89
C LYS A 64 5.27 7.58 18.97
N TRP A 65 5.40 6.32 18.58
CA TRP A 65 5.58 5.24 19.55
C TRP A 65 7.00 5.23 20.12
N GLY A 66 7.11 5.23 21.46
CA GLY A 66 8.37 5.05 22.18
C GLY A 66 9.37 6.22 22.10
N VAL A 67 8.99 7.34 21.48
CA VAL A 67 9.78 8.59 21.42
C VAL A 67 8.87 9.80 21.59
N ASN A 68 9.45 10.93 22.00
CA ASN A 68 8.74 12.19 22.14
C ASN A 68 8.32 12.79 20.78
N GLU A 69 7.20 13.52 20.75
CA GLU A 69 6.78 14.21 19.52
C GLU A 69 7.72 15.36 19.15
N VAL A 70 8.01 16.20 20.13
CA VAL A 70 8.90 17.36 20.03
C VAL A 70 10.29 16.94 20.52
N ASN A 71 11.32 17.20 19.70
CA ASN A 71 12.69 16.74 19.94
C ASN A 71 12.76 15.22 20.23
N PRO A 72 12.34 14.38 19.26
CA PRO A 72 12.35 12.93 19.44
C PRO A 72 13.75 12.42 19.75
N GLU A 73 13.82 11.38 20.56
CA GLU A 73 15.00 10.55 20.69
C GLU A 73 15.37 9.92 19.35
N ALA A 74 16.63 9.50 19.20
CA ALA A 74 17.11 8.91 17.96
C ALA A 74 16.37 7.61 17.59
N TRP A 75 15.91 6.83 18.59
CA TRP A 75 15.10 5.62 18.38
C TRP A 75 14.32 5.24 19.66
N PRO A 76 13.20 4.50 19.52
CA PRO A 76 12.50 3.91 20.65
C PRO A 76 13.40 2.94 21.42
N ARG A 77 13.33 2.98 22.76
CA ARG A 77 14.02 2.01 23.62
C ARG A 77 13.15 0.76 23.83
N ASP A 78 13.80 -0.34 24.21
CA ASP A 78 13.14 -1.59 24.61
C ASP A 78 12.28 -2.28 23.55
N LEU A 79 12.56 -2.02 22.26
CA LEU A 79 11.97 -2.75 21.14
C LEU A 79 12.17 -4.26 21.30
N LYS A 80 11.14 -5.05 20.98
CA LYS A 80 11.12 -6.51 21.09
C LYS A 80 10.88 -7.17 19.74
N GLY A 81 11.28 -8.43 19.62
CA GLY A 81 11.11 -9.21 18.40
C GLY A 81 11.89 -8.62 17.22
N MET A 82 11.24 -8.58 16.06
CA MET A 82 11.83 -8.10 14.81
C MET A 82 11.90 -6.57 14.72
N ALA A 83 11.24 -5.83 15.62
CA ALA A 83 11.29 -4.36 15.67
C ALA A 83 10.93 -3.63 14.35
N ALA A 84 9.88 -4.10 13.65
CA ALA A 84 9.34 -3.45 12.45
C ALA A 84 8.97 -1.98 12.71
N VAL A 85 9.43 -1.07 11.84
CA VAL A 85 9.29 0.38 12.01
C VAL A 85 7.96 0.90 11.47
N ARG A 86 7.56 0.43 10.29
CA ARG A 86 6.33 0.84 9.61
C ARG A 86 5.91 -0.18 8.56
N PHE A 87 4.65 -0.13 8.16
CA PHE A 87 4.21 -0.73 6.91
C PHE A 87 5.00 -0.13 5.73
N ASP A 88 5.42 -0.97 4.79
CA ASP A 88 6.20 -0.53 3.63
C ASP A 88 5.39 -0.59 2.34
N HIS A 89 4.96 -1.79 1.95
CA HIS A 89 4.20 -2.03 0.72
C HIS A 89 3.48 -3.39 0.75
N CYS A 90 2.59 -3.59 -0.21
CA CYS A 90 2.08 -4.92 -0.58
C CYS A 90 2.52 -5.28 -2.00
N LEU A 91 2.75 -6.57 -2.23
CA LEU A 91 2.74 -7.14 -3.57
C LEU A 91 1.51 -8.00 -3.75
N LEU A 92 0.84 -7.79 -4.88
CA LEU A 92 -0.45 -8.35 -5.21
C LEU A 92 -0.37 -9.18 -6.49
N TYR A 93 -1.11 -10.28 -6.53
CA TYR A 93 -1.22 -11.19 -7.66
C TYR A 93 -2.59 -11.06 -8.31
N GLY A 94 -2.60 -10.83 -9.61
CA GLY A 94 -3.82 -10.78 -10.40
C GLY A 94 -3.53 -10.81 -11.88
N ASP A 95 -4.58 -11.00 -12.66
CA ASP A 95 -4.57 -10.76 -14.10
C ASP A 95 -4.76 -9.26 -14.38
N GLU A 96 -4.85 -8.87 -15.65
CA GLU A 96 -5.14 -7.48 -16.05
C GLU A 96 -4.12 -6.44 -15.54
N LEU A 97 -2.82 -6.78 -15.59
CA LEU A 97 -1.73 -5.84 -15.27
C LEU A 97 -1.81 -4.53 -16.06
N PRO A 98 -2.06 -4.53 -17.40
CA PRO A 98 -2.17 -3.29 -18.17
C PRO A 98 -3.32 -2.39 -17.73
N ALA A 99 -4.51 -2.95 -17.46
CA ALA A 99 -5.65 -2.16 -16.99
C ALA A 99 -5.42 -1.64 -15.56
N THR A 100 -4.82 -2.45 -14.70
CA THR A 100 -4.42 -2.03 -13.35
C THR A 100 -3.38 -0.91 -13.41
N TYR A 101 -2.42 -1.00 -14.33
CA TYR A 101 -1.43 0.05 -14.56
C TYR A 101 -2.08 1.37 -14.96
N ASP A 102 -3.01 1.33 -15.91
CA ASP A 102 -3.72 2.51 -16.38
C ASP A 102 -4.52 3.18 -15.27
N LEU A 103 -5.25 2.40 -14.46
CA LEU A 103 -5.97 2.93 -13.30
C LEU A 103 -5.03 3.65 -12.33
N PHE A 104 -3.91 3.01 -11.97
CA PHE A 104 -2.99 3.57 -10.99
C PHE A 104 -2.26 4.82 -11.50
N THR A 105 -1.87 4.84 -12.77
CA THR A 105 -1.08 5.95 -13.33
C THR A 105 -1.92 7.10 -13.87
N LYS A 106 -3.11 6.83 -14.43
CA LYS A 106 -3.96 7.86 -15.04
C LYS A 106 -4.95 8.47 -14.04
N VAL A 107 -5.33 7.75 -12.99
CA VAL A 107 -6.33 8.20 -11.99
C VAL A 107 -5.67 8.46 -10.65
N LEU A 108 -4.94 7.48 -10.11
CA LEU A 108 -4.43 7.56 -8.74
C LEU A 108 -3.10 8.34 -8.63
N GLY A 109 -2.49 8.72 -9.75
CA GLY A 109 -1.28 9.55 -9.79
C GLY A 109 0.03 8.81 -9.53
N PHE A 110 0.04 7.48 -9.53
CA PHE A 110 1.27 6.69 -9.40
C PHE A 110 2.15 6.84 -10.64
N TYR A 111 3.45 6.58 -10.48
CA TYR A 111 4.37 6.39 -11.59
C TYR A 111 4.97 4.98 -11.57
N LEU A 112 5.43 4.51 -12.75
CA LEU A 112 6.16 3.26 -12.88
C LEU A 112 7.61 3.44 -12.45
N ALA A 113 8.01 2.78 -11.38
CA ALA A 113 9.41 2.75 -10.97
C ALA A 113 10.17 1.67 -11.74
N GLU A 114 9.65 0.44 -11.71
CA GLU A 114 10.27 -0.73 -12.34
C GLU A 114 9.21 -1.66 -12.94
N GLN A 115 9.63 -2.49 -13.90
CA GLN A 115 8.80 -3.52 -14.52
C GLN A 115 9.63 -4.71 -14.96
N VAL A 116 8.99 -5.88 -15.07
CA VAL A 116 9.57 -7.08 -15.69
C VAL A 116 8.78 -7.40 -16.95
N LEU A 117 9.50 -7.63 -18.05
CA LEU A 117 8.96 -8.06 -19.33
C LEU A 117 9.37 -9.50 -19.61
N ASP A 118 8.50 -10.28 -20.24
CA ASP A 118 8.84 -11.59 -20.79
C ASP A 118 9.61 -11.47 -22.12
N GLU A 119 9.95 -12.61 -22.72
CA GLU A 119 10.66 -12.69 -24.00
C GLU A 119 9.90 -12.07 -25.19
N ASN A 120 8.58 -11.90 -25.06
CA ASN A 120 7.71 -11.29 -26.07
C ASN A 120 7.46 -9.80 -25.81
N GLY A 121 8.06 -9.23 -24.77
CA GLY A 121 7.84 -7.84 -24.35
C GLY A 121 6.55 -7.63 -23.55
N THR A 122 5.88 -8.70 -23.13
CA THR A 122 4.68 -8.62 -22.29
C THR A 122 5.09 -8.31 -20.85
N ARG A 123 4.45 -7.32 -20.24
CA ARG A 123 4.70 -6.97 -18.84
C ARG A 123 4.11 -8.03 -17.91
N VAL A 124 4.98 -8.67 -17.12
CA VAL A 124 4.62 -9.70 -16.13
C VAL A 124 4.75 -9.21 -14.68
N ALA A 125 5.43 -8.08 -14.45
CA ALA A 125 5.46 -7.41 -13.16
C ALA A 125 5.52 -5.88 -13.31
N GLN A 126 4.93 -5.15 -12.37
CA GLN A 126 4.99 -3.68 -12.26
C GLN A 126 5.10 -3.22 -10.82
N PHE A 127 5.99 -2.26 -10.61
CA PHE A 127 6.30 -1.66 -9.32
C PHE A 127 5.95 -0.18 -9.40
N LEU A 128 4.95 0.24 -8.60
CA LEU A 128 4.32 1.56 -8.70
C LEU A 128 4.56 2.35 -7.41
N SER A 129 4.88 3.63 -7.55
CA SER A 129 5.18 4.51 -6.42
C SER A 129 4.42 5.83 -6.50
N LEU A 130 4.12 6.41 -5.33
CA LEU A 130 3.68 7.80 -5.15
C LEU A 130 4.77 8.65 -4.45
N SER A 131 5.88 8.04 -4.07
CA SER A 131 6.90 8.61 -3.20
C SER A 131 8.30 8.32 -3.73
N THR A 132 9.35 8.68 -2.99
CA THR A 132 10.74 8.35 -3.36
C THR A 132 11.13 6.90 -3.07
N LYS A 133 10.18 6.04 -2.65
CA LYS A 133 10.42 4.60 -2.48
C LYS A 133 10.53 3.90 -3.84
N ALA A 134 11.12 2.70 -3.82
CA ALA A 134 11.10 1.80 -4.98
C ALA A 134 9.66 1.53 -5.44
N HIS A 135 8.75 1.22 -4.50
CA HIS A 135 7.32 1.11 -4.76
C HIS A 135 6.51 1.21 -3.48
N ASP A 136 5.28 1.71 -3.60
CA ASP A 136 4.25 1.68 -2.56
C ASP A 136 3.30 0.49 -2.77
N VAL A 137 3.18 -0.01 -4.02
CA VAL A 137 2.45 -1.24 -4.36
C VAL A 137 3.06 -1.90 -5.59
N ALA A 138 3.05 -3.23 -5.63
CA ALA A 138 3.52 -4.00 -6.78
C ALA A 138 2.46 -5.02 -7.23
N PHE A 139 2.47 -5.33 -8.52
CA PHE A 139 1.62 -6.34 -9.13
C PHE A 139 2.45 -7.30 -9.96
N ILE A 140 2.25 -8.61 -9.76
CA ILE A 140 2.80 -9.65 -10.61
C ILE A 140 1.62 -10.40 -11.26
N HIS A 141 1.78 -10.77 -12.52
CA HIS A 141 0.77 -11.51 -13.25
C HIS A 141 0.50 -12.88 -12.61
N HIS A 142 -0.78 -13.18 -12.39
CA HIS A 142 -1.24 -14.48 -11.92
C HIS A 142 -2.62 -14.78 -12.52
N PRO A 143 -2.95 -16.02 -12.93
CA PRO A 143 -4.24 -16.35 -13.53
C PRO A 143 -5.45 -16.05 -12.62
N ASP A 144 -5.29 -16.27 -11.31
CA ASP A 144 -6.32 -15.89 -10.34
C ASP A 144 -6.23 -14.41 -9.96
N LYS A 145 -7.37 -13.73 -9.98
CA LYS A 145 -7.58 -12.38 -9.42
C LYS A 145 -7.47 -12.34 -7.89
N GLY A 146 -7.09 -11.18 -7.36
CA GLY A 146 -7.27 -10.84 -5.94
C GLY A 146 -6.40 -11.63 -4.96
N ARG A 147 -5.28 -12.20 -5.41
CA ARG A 147 -4.39 -13.01 -4.57
C ARG A 147 -3.36 -12.12 -3.88
N LEU A 148 -3.14 -12.34 -2.59
CA LEU A 148 -2.06 -11.67 -1.86
C LEU A 148 -0.75 -12.43 -2.10
N HIS A 149 0.29 -11.75 -2.58
CA HIS A 149 1.63 -12.33 -2.60
C HIS A 149 2.33 -12.11 -1.25
N HIS A 150 2.47 -10.86 -0.81
CA HIS A 150 3.05 -10.55 0.48
C HIS A 150 2.70 -9.15 0.98
N VAL A 151 2.92 -8.94 2.27
CA VAL A 151 2.90 -7.66 2.96
C VAL A 151 4.29 -7.44 3.56
N SER A 152 4.89 -6.28 3.29
CA SER A 152 6.24 -5.93 3.72
C SER A 152 6.20 -4.87 4.81
N PHE A 153 7.06 -5.05 5.81
CA PHE A 153 7.32 -4.06 6.86
C PHE A 153 8.78 -3.66 6.81
N TYR A 154 9.04 -2.37 7.05
CA TYR A 154 10.38 -1.80 6.97
C TYR A 154 11.18 -2.12 8.24
N LEU A 155 12.42 -2.56 8.03
CA LEU A 155 13.48 -2.69 9.04
C LEU A 155 14.61 -1.73 8.67
N GLU A 156 15.26 -1.15 9.68
CA GLU A 156 16.20 -0.04 9.48
C GLU A 156 17.48 -0.51 8.78
N THR A 157 17.96 -1.70 9.12
CA THR A 157 19.24 -2.23 8.64
C THR A 157 19.12 -3.64 8.06
N TRP A 158 20.13 -4.01 7.26
CA TRP A 158 20.26 -5.39 6.79
C TRP A 158 20.47 -6.37 7.94
N GLU A 159 21.21 -5.96 8.97
CA GLU A 159 21.42 -6.73 10.19
C GLU A 159 20.11 -7.03 10.93
N ASP A 160 19.17 -6.09 10.95
CA ASP A 160 17.84 -6.30 11.53
C ASP A 160 17.04 -7.37 10.76
N VAL A 161 17.18 -7.42 9.43
CA VAL A 161 16.56 -8.46 8.59
C VAL A 161 17.14 -9.84 8.92
N LEU A 162 18.47 -9.94 9.03
CA LEU A 162 19.13 -11.20 9.42
C LEU A 162 18.69 -11.66 10.81
N ARG A 163 18.64 -10.74 11.77
CA ARG A 163 18.15 -11.02 13.13
C ARG A 163 16.69 -11.48 13.12
N ALA A 164 15.85 -10.90 12.28
CA ALA A 164 14.46 -11.34 12.12
C ALA A 164 14.39 -12.79 11.61
N ALA A 165 15.23 -13.17 10.65
CA ALA A 165 15.32 -14.54 10.15
C ALA A 165 15.81 -15.53 11.22
N ASP A 166 16.79 -15.15 12.02
CA ASP A 166 17.24 -15.91 13.19
C ASP A 166 16.09 -16.14 14.17
N LEU A 167 15.35 -15.08 14.54
CA LEU A 167 14.20 -15.20 15.46
C LEU A 167 13.10 -16.13 14.93
N ILE A 168 12.88 -16.19 13.61
CA ILE A 168 11.90 -17.10 12.99
C ILE A 168 12.39 -18.55 13.04
N SER A 169 13.69 -18.76 12.86
CA SER A 169 14.28 -20.10 12.72
C SER A 169 14.76 -20.71 14.04
N MET A 170 14.91 -19.89 15.09
CA MET A 170 15.21 -20.32 16.45
C MET A 170 14.04 -21.14 17.04
N THR A 171 14.08 -22.46 16.83
CA THR A 171 13.29 -23.46 17.57
C THR A 171 13.96 -23.85 18.86
#